data_AF-A0A840QCZ3-F1
#
_entry.id   AF-A0A840QCZ3-F1
#
_cell.length_a   1.000
_cell.length_b   1.000
_cell.length_c   1.000
_cell.angle_alpha   90.00
_cell.angle_beta   90.00
_cell.angle_gamma   90.00
#
_symmetry.space_group_name_H-M   'P 1'
#
loop_
_entity.id
_entity.type
_entity.pdbx_description
1 polymer ?
#
loop_
_entity_poly.entity_id
_entity_poly.type
_entity_poly.pdbx_seq_one_letter_code
_entity_poly.pdbx_strand_id
1 'polypeptide(L)' 'MSEYPSYVWRPVTGGRHAFPIAATKTSAGEPVSAFCGAEVDAAELHDRSEMDWIREGTCMRCSRTLANHP' A
#
# COMPACT_ATOMS: atom_id res chain seq x y z
N MET A 1 -18.14 10.57 -12.58
CA MET A 1 -17.35 9.32 -12.53
C MET A 1 -16.85 9.20 -11.12
N SER A 2 -16.96 8.05 -10.47
CA SER A 2 -16.50 7.95 -9.09
C SER A 2 -14.98 8.04 -9.07
N GLU A 3 -14.45 9.18 -8.63
CA GLU A 3 -13.02 9.48 -8.52
C GLU A 3 -12.42 8.73 -7.32
N TYR A 4 -12.58 7.41 -7.29
CA TYR A 4 -11.81 6.61 -6.34
C TYR A 4 -10.33 6.70 -6.74
N PRO A 5 -9.43 6.98 -5.79
CA PRO A 5 -8.00 6.95 -6.09
C PRO A 5 -7.64 5.55 -6.61
N SER A 6 -6.82 5.50 -7.67
CA SER A 6 -6.37 4.25 -8.29
C SER A 6 -5.44 3.43 -7.38
N TYR A 7 -4.91 4.06 -6.33
CA TYR A 7 -4.01 3.48 -5.36
C TYR A 7 -4.28 3.96 -3.92
N VAL A 8 -3.70 3.24 -2.97
CA VAL A 8 -3.69 3.58 -1.55
C VAL A 8 -2.29 3.41 -0.98
N TRP A 9 -1.88 4.31 -0.10
CA TRP A 9 -0.69 4.12 0.72
C TRP A 9 -1.07 3.38 2.00
N ARG A 10 -0.27 2.40 2.43
CA ARG A 10 -0.44 1.70 3.71
C ARG A 10 0.90 1.44 4.38
N PRO A 11 1.03 1.72 5.68
CA PRO A 11 2.16 1.27 6.47
C PRO A 11 2.01 -0.24 6.65
N VAL A 12 3.01 -0.98 6.20
CA VAL A 12 3.10 -2.43 6.36
C VAL A 12 4.46 -2.72 6.95
N THR A 13 4.70 -3.97 7.34
CA THR A 13 6.00 -4.39 7.86
C THR A 13 7.10 -4.06 6.85
N GLY A 14 8.04 -3.19 7.23
CA GLY A 14 9.16 -2.78 6.38
C GLY A 14 8.97 -1.46 5.63
N GLY A 15 7.83 -0.77 5.81
CA GLY A 15 7.66 0.61 5.38
C GLY A 15 6.25 0.96 4.92
N ARG A 16 6.07 2.21 4.50
CA ARG A 16 4.85 2.69 3.87
C ARG A 16 4.93 2.53 2.36
N HIS A 17 4.11 1.62 1.84
CA HIS A 17 4.07 1.24 0.43
C HIS A 17 2.76 1.68 -0.25
N ALA A 18 2.80 1.82 -1.57
CA ALA A 18 1.62 2.09 -2.37
C ALA A 18 1.13 0.79 -3.02
N PHE A 19 -0.18 0.56 -2.92
CA PHE A 19 -0.87 -0.61 -3.45
C PHE A 19 -2.01 -0.17 -4.38
N PRO A 20 -2.40 -0.98 -5.37
CA PRO A 20 -3.63 -0.76 -6.12
C PRO A 20 -4.82 -0.70 -5.16
N ILE A 21 -5.80 0.18 -5.39
CA ILE A 21 -6.97 0.31 -4.49
C ILE A 21 -7.77 -1.00 -4.39
N ALA A 22 -7.74 -1.84 -5.43
CA ALA A 22 -8.36 -3.17 -5.42
C ALA A 22 -7.75 -4.11 -4.39
N ALA A 23 -6.50 -3.90 -3.97
CA ALA A 23 -5.82 -4.74 -2.99
C ALA A 23 -6.53 -4.72 -1.63
N THR A 24 -7.21 -3.63 -1.27
CA THR A 24 -7.96 -3.52 0.00
C THR A 24 -9.26 -4.33 0.02
N LYS A 25 -9.57 -5.05 -1.05
CA LYS A 25 -10.72 -5.96 -1.14
C LYS A 25 -10.29 -7.43 -1.09
N THR A 26 -8.99 -7.68 -1.06
CA THR A 26 -8.40 -9.01 -0.99
C THR A 26 -8.57 -9.58 0.41
N SER A 27 -8.78 -10.89 0.52
CA SER A 27 -9.03 -11.52 1.82
C SER A 27 -7.75 -11.59 2.65
N ALA A 28 -7.86 -11.43 3.97
CA ALA A 28 -6.75 -11.71 4.88
C ALA A 28 -6.20 -13.14 4.65
N GLY A 29 -4.88 -13.32 4.70
CA GLY A 29 -4.22 -14.57 4.34
C GLY A 29 -3.80 -14.69 2.87
N GLU A 30 -4.28 -13.80 2.00
CA GLU A 30 -3.87 -13.74 0.60
C GLU A 30 -2.79 -12.67 0.39
N PRO A 31 -1.76 -12.94 -0.44
CA PRO A 31 -0.71 -11.97 -0.71
C PRO A 31 -1.19 -10.86 -1.64
N VAL A 32 -0.75 -9.64 -1.38
CA VAL A 32 -0.94 -8.47 -2.24
C VAL A 32 0.37 -7.77 -2.52
N SER A 33 0.55 -7.32 -3.76
CA SER A 33 1.81 -6.69 -4.20
C SER A 33 1.70 -5.16 -4.23
N ALA A 34 2.68 -4.50 -3.64
CA ALA A 34 2.90 -3.06 -3.80
C ALA A 34 3.48 -2.73 -5.18
N PHE A 35 3.40 -1.46 -5.59
CA PHE A 35 3.99 -0.99 -6.86
C PHE A 35 5.52 -1.14 -6.95
N CYS A 36 6.21 -1.35 -5.83
CA CYS A 36 7.64 -1.67 -5.82
C CYS A 36 7.95 -3.17 -5.88
N GLY A 37 6.91 -4.03 -5.97
CA GLY A 37 7.02 -5.49 -5.97
C GLY A 37 7.12 -6.13 -4.58
N ALA A 38 7.01 -5.36 -3.49
CA ALA A 38 6.95 -5.93 -2.15
C ALA A 38 5.61 -6.65 -1.96
N GLU A 39 5.63 -7.87 -1.42
CA GLU A 39 4.44 -8.65 -1.13
C GLU A 39 4.21 -8.72 0.38
N VAL A 40 2.96 -8.52 0.78
CA VAL A 40 2.51 -8.58 2.17
C VAL A 40 1.18 -9.31 2.23
N ASP A 41 0.79 -9.76 3.43
CA ASP A 41 -0.56 -10.25 3.66
C ASP A 41 -1.56 -9.10 3.49
N ALA A 42 -2.69 -9.35 2.82
CA ALA A 42 -3.75 -8.36 2.65
C ALA A 42 -4.24 -7.77 3.99
N ALA A 43 -4.16 -8.53 5.09
CA ALA A 43 -4.48 -8.04 6.43
C ALA A 43 -3.65 -6.81 6.84
N GLU A 44 -2.41 -6.67 6.36
CA GLU A 44 -1.56 -5.52 6.69
C GLU A 44 -2.07 -4.21 6.06
N LEU A 45 -2.97 -4.27 5.07
CA LEU A 45 -3.58 -3.07 4.48
C LEU A 45 -4.69 -2.45 5.35
N HIS A 46 -5.05 -3.10 6.46
CA HIS A 46 -6.17 -2.74 7.32
C HIS A 46 -5.71 -2.54 8.77
N ASP A 47 -6.52 -1.80 9.55
CA ASP A 47 -6.40 -1.65 11.00
C ASP A 47 -5.03 -1.22 11.54
N ARG A 48 -4.26 -0.49 10.73
CA ARG A 48 -2.96 0.05 11.14
C ARG A 48 -3.11 1.24 12.08
N SER A 49 -2.29 1.24 13.13
CA SER A 49 -2.31 2.30 14.15
C SER A 49 -1.77 3.61 13.59
N GLU A 50 -2.19 4.75 14.15
CA GLU A 50 -1.60 6.06 13.81
C GLU A 50 -0.08 6.08 14.01
N MET A 51 0.42 5.35 15.01
CA MET A 51 1.85 5.22 15.25
C MET A 51 2.58 4.52 14.10
N ASP A 52 1.98 3.54 13.44
CA ASP A 52 2.55 2.90 12.25
C ASP A 52 2.69 3.92 11.12
N TRP A 53 1.67 4.76 10.93
CA TRP A 53 1.68 5.80 9.89
C TRP A 53 2.76 6.87 10.09
N ILE A 54 3.11 7.15 11.35
CA ILE A 54 4.16 8.09 11.72
C ILE A 54 5.55 7.45 11.60
N ARG A 55 5.69 6.20 12.03
CA ARG A 55 7.00 5.51 12.12
C ARG A 55 7.48 4.97 10.80
N GLU A 56 6.58 4.45 9.96
CA GLU A 56 6.97 3.76 8.74
C GLU A 56 7.38 4.75 7.64
N GLY A 57 8.65 4.65 7.22
CA GLY A 57 9.23 5.46 6.17
C GLY A 57 8.54 5.22 4.82
N THR A 58 8.41 6.26 4.00
CA THR A 58 7.78 6.12 2.67
C THR A 58 8.70 5.43 1.68
N CYS A 59 8.19 4.41 1.00
CA CYS A 59 8.94 3.69 -0.03
C CYS A 59 9.16 4.58 -1.27
N MET A 60 10.40 5.04 -1.46
CA MET A 60 10.76 5.88 -2.60
C MET A 60 10.64 5.19 -3.96
N ARG A 61 10.69 3.84 -4.00
CA ARG A 61 10.43 3.07 -5.23
C ARG A 61 8.96 3.18 -5.65
N CYS A 62 8.03 3.01 -4.71
CA CYS A 62 6.60 3.24 -4.95
C CYS A 62 6.33 4.68 -5.43
N SER A 63 6.94 5.68 -4.78
CA SER A 63 6.79 7.09 -5.19
C SER A 63 7.27 7.31 -6.62
N ARG A 64 8.41 6.72 -7.01
CA ARG A 64 8.93 6.82 -8.38
C ARG A 64 8.03 6.11 -9.40
N THR A 65 7.52 4.92 -9.09
CA THR A 65 6.60 4.20 -9.98
C THR A 65 5.34 5.02 -10.26
N LEU A 66 4.73 5.60 -9.22
CA LEU A 66 3.54 6.44 -9.36
C LEU A 66 3.83 7.74 -10.12
N ALA A 67 4.99 8.37 -9.92
CA ALA A 67 5.36 9.58 -10.66
C ALA A 67 5.53 9.32 -12.17
N ASN A 68 5.89 8.10 -12.56
CA ASN A 68 6.04 7.70 -13.96
C ASN A 68 4.73 7.15 -14.59
N HIS A 69 3.71 6.88 -13.77
CA HIS A 69 2.41 6.33 -14.17
C HIS A 69 1.27 7.03 -13.38
N PRO A 70 0.98 8.31 -13.69
CA PRO A 70 -0.01 9.11 -12.98
C PRO A 70 -1.45 8.61 -13.17
#